data_AF-A0A4V5NPU5-F1
#
_entry.id   AF-A0A4V5NPU5-F1
#
_cell.length_a   1.000
_cell.length_b   1.000
_cell.length_c   1.000
_cell.angle_alpha   90.00
_cell.angle_beta   90.00
_cell.angle_gamma   90.00
#
_symmetry.space_group_name_H-M   'P 1'
#
loop_
_entity.id
_entity.type
_entity.pdbx_description
1 polymer ?
#
loop_
_entity_poly.entity_id
_entity_poly.type
_entity_poly.pdbx_seq_one_letter_code
_entity_poly.pdbx_strand_id
1 'polypeptide(L)'
;MSPGTNTTYSSRIAIALMTILSVFVISIWPFKAVLQSENKKSDCTALDKVSHRLVKVDCENPVNTTSVLSVKSRGETSRDVNKVVFSFQPVPVNHASDRLLQTVKGVGPSLARDIITYRELYGAFDSAEALQTIPGVGEKKARYLATQFTFD
;
A
#
# COMPACT_ATOMS: atom_id res chain seq x y z
N MET A 1 40.56 -43.02 -43.23
CA MET A 1 41.01 -42.04 -42.22
C MET A 1 40.01 -40.89 -42.18
N SER A 2 39.24 -40.79 -41.10
CA SER A 2 38.37 -39.64 -40.82
C SER A 2 38.87 -38.93 -39.56
N PRO A 3 38.99 -37.60 -39.59
CA PRO A 3 38.67 -36.74 -38.46
C PRO A 3 37.54 -35.79 -38.92
N GLY A 4 36.55 -35.36 -38.14
CA GLY A 4 36.26 -35.37 -36.72
C GLY A 4 35.18 -34.31 -36.57
N THR A 5 33.95 -34.69 -36.25
CA THR A 5 32.77 -33.81 -36.21
C THR A 5 32.75 -33.00 -34.92
N ASN A 6 33.37 -31.81 -34.94
CA ASN A 6 33.44 -30.92 -33.77
C ASN A 6 32.51 -29.70 -33.85
N THR A 7 31.43 -29.76 -34.61
CA THR A 7 30.48 -28.62 -34.72
C THR A 7 29.18 -28.81 -33.95
N THR A 8 28.89 -30.01 -33.43
CA THR A 8 27.63 -30.28 -32.69
C THR A 8 27.76 -30.04 -31.18
N TYR A 9 28.99 -29.98 -30.65
CA TYR A 9 29.24 -29.76 -29.21
C TYR A 9 29.08 -28.29 -28.79
N SER A 10 29.44 -27.36 -29.68
CA SER A 10 29.34 -25.91 -29.45
C SER A 10 27.88 -25.43 -29.38
N SER A 11 26.99 -25.98 -30.20
CA SER A 11 25.60 -25.52 -30.31
C SER A 11 24.72 -25.94 -29.13
N ARG A 12 24.95 -27.13 -28.53
CA ARG A 12 24.11 -27.61 -27.41
C ARG A 12 24.41 -26.86 -26.11
N ILE A 13 25.68 -26.51 -25.88
CA ILE A 13 26.08 -25.67 -24.75
C ILE A 13 25.62 -24.23 -24.96
N ALA A 14 25.71 -23.70 -26.18
CA ALA A 14 25.21 -22.36 -26.49
C ALA A 14 23.69 -22.23 -26.27
N ILE A 15 22.89 -23.23 -26.67
CA ILE A 15 21.43 -23.25 -26.41
C ILE A 15 21.14 -23.35 -24.90
N ALA A 16 21.89 -24.17 -24.16
CA ALA A 16 21.75 -24.28 -22.71
C ALA A 16 22.10 -22.96 -21.99
N LEU A 17 23.15 -22.26 -22.42
CA LEU A 17 23.54 -20.97 -21.84
C LEU A 17 22.54 -19.85 -22.21
N MET A 18 22.03 -19.83 -23.44
CA MET A 18 21.03 -18.84 -23.89
C MET A 18 19.68 -19.02 -23.19
N THR A 19 19.25 -20.26 -22.96
CA THR A 19 18.01 -20.55 -22.21
C THR A 19 18.15 -20.13 -20.75
N ILE A 20 19.27 -20.46 -20.09
CA ILE A 20 19.53 -20.05 -18.69
C ILE A 20 19.60 -18.52 -18.56
N LEU A 21 20.30 -17.83 -19.47
CA LEU A 21 20.36 -16.37 -19.47
C LEU A 21 18.99 -15.72 -19.75
N SER A 22 18.18 -16.29 -20.65
CA SER A 22 16.83 -15.79 -20.92
C SER A 22 15.89 -15.95 -19.72
N VAL A 23 15.97 -17.07 -19.00
CA VAL A 23 15.18 -17.32 -17.78
C VAL A 23 15.62 -16.39 -16.65
N PHE A 24 16.93 -16.07 -16.56
CA PHE A 24 17.46 -15.11 -15.58
C PHE A 24 17.05 -13.66 -15.88
N VAL A 25 17.07 -13.22 -17.14
CA VAL A 25 16.67 -11.85 -17.52
C VAL A 25 15.15 -11.64 -17.36
N ILE A 26 14.33 -12.67 -17.60
CA ILE A 26 12.87 -12.60 -17.44
C ILE A 26 12.47 -12.70 -15.95
N SER A 27 13.20 -13.47 -15.12
CA SER A 27 12.88 -13.64 -13.69
C SER A 27 13.44 -12.52 -12.80
N ILE A 28 14.48 -11.81 -13.24
CA ILE A 28 15.08 -10.69 -12.49
C ILE A 28 14.56 -9.32 -12.98
N TRP A 29 13.88 -9.26 -14.12
CA TRP A 29 13.33 -8.01 -14.64
C TRP A 29 11.82 -8.12 -14.82
N PRO A 30 11.07 -7.68 -13.79
CA PRO A 30 10.48 -6.35 -13.91
C PRO A 30 10.43 -5.59 -12.57
N PHE A 31 11.55 -5.02 -12.08
CA PHE A 31 11.55 -4.21 -10.85
C PHE A 31 12.09 -2.78 -10.99
N LYS A 32 11.92 -2.12 -12.14
CA LYS A 32 12.18 -0.67 -12.16
C LYS A 32 11.49 0.13 -13.25
N ALA A 33 10.22 -0.17 -13.53
CA ALA A 33 9.42 0.72 -14.35
C ALA A 33 7.97 0.78 -13.86
N VAL A 34 7.80 0.95 -12.54
CA VAL A 34 6.56 1.54 -12.02
C VAL A 34 6.70 3.04 -12.18
N LEU A 35 5.89 3.55 -13.10
CA LEU A 35 5.64 4.95 -13.39
C LEU A 35 5.54 5.75 -12.09
N GLN A 36 6.49 6.66 -11.87
CA GLN A 36 6.26 7.82 -11.03
C GLN A 36 5.23 8.68 -11.76
N SER A 37 3.95 8.54 -11.41
CA SER A 37 3.01 9.62 -11.67
C SER A 37 3.44 10.78 -10.80
N GLU A 38 4.08 11.79 -11.40
CA GLU A 38 4.42 13.01 -10.70
C GLU A 38 3.16 13.59 -10.03
N ASN A 39 3.29 13.79 -8.73
CA ASN A 39 2.26 14.32 -7.86
C ASN A 39 2.00 15.78 -8.27
N LYS A 40 1.07 16.00 -9.21
CA LYS A 40 0.67 17.35 -9.62
C LYS A 40 -0.08 18.00 -8.45
N LYS A 41 0.66 18.74 -7.62
CA LYS A 41 0.16 19.59 -6.53
C LYS A 41 -0.97 20.44 -7.13
N SER A 42 -2.20 20.04 -6.81
CA SER A 42 -3.39 20.74 -7.25
C SER A 42 -3.51 21.97 -6.37
N ASP A 43 -3.36 23.15 -6.97
CA ASP A 43 -3.53 24.42 -6.28
C ASP A 43 -4.98 24.56 -5.81
N CYS A 44 -5.23 24.27 -4.53
CA CYS A 44 -6.53 24.39 -3.90
C CYS A 44 -6.82 25.86 -3.60
N THR A 45 -7.32 26.61 -4.59
CA THR A 45 -7.92 27.92 -4.34
C THR A 45 -9.40 27.72 -4.03
N ALA A 46 -9.76 27.70 -2.74
CA ALA A 46 -11.15 27.69 -2.30
C ALA A 46 -11.63 29.15 -2.13
N LEU A 47 -12.79 29.47 -2.72
CA LEU A 47 -13.40 30.79 -2.62
C LEU A 47 -14.32 30.80 -1.40
N ASP A 48 -13.95 31.56 -0.37
CA ASP A 48 -14.79 31.76 0.82
C ASP A 48 -16.04 32.57 0.44
N LYS A 49 -17.20 31.90 0.46
CA LYS A 49 -18.50 32.50 0.10
C LYS A 49 -19.05 33.44 1.19
N VAL A 50 -18.40 33.54 2.35
CA VAL A 50 -18.86 34.40 3.45
C VAL A 50 -18.20 35.77 3.42
N SER A 51 -16.89 35.85 3.13
CA SER A 51 -16.15 37.11 3.22
C SER A 51 -15.78 37.76 1.87
N HIS A 52 -16.09 37.14 0.72
CA HIS A 52 -15.76 37.65 -0.62
C HIS A 52 -14.28 38.09 -0.75
N ARG A 53 -13.36 37.44 -0.03
CA ARG A 53 -11.92 37.70 -0.10
C ARG A 53 -11.20 36.40 -0.43
N LEU A 54 -10.23 36.47 -1.35
CA LEU A 54 -9.36 35.35 -1.65
C LEU A 54 -8.48 35.08 -0.43
N VAL A 55 -8.74 33.96 0.25
CA VAL A 55 -7.89 33.44 1.32
C VAL A 55 -6.98 32.37 0.71
N LYS A 56 -5.68 32.52 0.89
CA LYS A 56 -4.69 31.51 0.49
C LYS A 56 -4.68 30.44 1.58
N VAL A 57 -5.10 29.22 1.24
CA VAL A 57 -5.12 28.08 2.16
C VAL A 57 -3.89 27.23 1.87
N ASP A 58 -2.91 27.26 2.77
CA ASP A 58 -1.73 26.41 2.67
C ASP A 58 -2.12 24.97 3.00
N CYS A 59 -2.16 24.12 1.98
CA CYS A 59 -2.64 22.73 2.08
C CYS A 59 -1.62 21.76 2.68
N GLU A 60 -0.61 22.25 3.42
CA GLU A 60 0.46 21.42 3.99
C GLU A 60 0.18 21.01 5.45
N ASN A 61 -1.08 20.97 5.86
CA ASN A 61 -1.47 20.31 7.10
C ASN A 61 -2.87 19.72 6.94
N PRO A 62 -3.05 18.38 6.94
CA PRO A 62 -4.37 17.80 7.05
C PRO A 62 -4.90 18.13 8.45
N VAL A 63 -5.56 19.28 8.57
CA VAL A 63 -6.45 19.55 9.70
C VAL A 63 -7.48 18.42 9.64
N ASN A 64 -7.35 17.49 10.57
CA ASN A 64 -8.32 16.47 10.86
C ASN A 64 -9.63 17.19 11.18
N THR A 65 -10.43 17.46 10.14
CA THR A 65 -11.64 18.27 10.22
C THR A 65 -12.76 17.36 10.72
N THR A 66 -12.53 16.77 11.89
CA THR A 66 -13.56 16.29 12.79
C THR A 66 -13.89 17.43 13.75
N SER A 67 -14.31 18.58 13.23
CA SER A 67 -14.82 19.68 14.07
C SER A 67 -15.39 20.84 13.26
N VAL A 68 -16.43 20.61 12.45
CA VAL A 68 -17.43 21.67 12.24
C VAL A 68 -18.84 21.08 12.14
N LEU A 69 -19.27 20.36 13.17
CA LEU A 69 -20.65 20.54 13.63
C LEU A 69 -20.61 21.78 14.51
N SER A 70 -21.02 22.92 13.94
CA SER A 70 -21.19 24.16 14.68
C SER A 70 -22.38 24.01 15.64
N VAL A 71 -22.16 23.31 16.75
CA VAL A 71 -23.06 23.35 17.90
C VAL A 71 -22.65 24.58 18.70
N LYS A 72 -23.36 25.68 18.47
CA LYS A 72 -23.30 26.85 19.36
C LYS A 72 -24.03 26.48 20.65
N SER A 73 -23.32 25.89 21.61
CA SER A 73 -23.78 25.82 22.99
C SER A 73 -22.88 26.67 23.88
N ARG A 74 -23.51 27.62 24.55
CA ARG A 74 -22.90 28.62 25.41
C ARG A 74 -23.19 28.19 26.84
N GLY A 75 -22.13 27.86 27.59
CA GLY A 75 -22.15 27.67 29.04
C GLY A 75 -22.69 26.31 29.51
N GLU A 76 -21.85 25.51 30.15
CA GLU A 76 -21.93 25.19 31.59
C GLU A 76 -20.91 24.10 31.97
N THR A 77 -20.67 24.06 33.27
CA THR A 77 -19.56 23.49 34.03
C THR A 77 -19.44 21.97 34.03
N SER A 78 -18.18 21.50 33.94
CA SER A 78 -17.60 20.38 34.71
C SER A 78 -18.52 19.22 35.12
N ARG A 79 -18.61 18.18 34.30
CA ARG A 79 -18.51 16.74 34.67
C ARG A 79 -18.68 15.88 33.43
N ASP A 80 -17.84 14.86 33.33
CA ASP A 80 -17.85 13.74 32.38
C ASP A 80 -17.64 14.11 30.89
N VAL A 81 -16.38 14.17 30.48
CA VAL A 81 -16.01 14.10 29.05
C VAL A 81 -16.30 12.67 28.62
N ASN A 82 -17.55 12.44 28.22
CA ASN A 82 -18.01 11.22 27.59
C ASN A 82 -16.99 10.80 26.53
N LYS A 83 -16.26 9.73 26.83
CA LYS A 83 -15.16 9.19 26.05
C LYS A 83 -15.72 8.91 24.66
N VAL A 84 -15.38 9.76 23.68
CA VAL A 84 -15.70 9.47 22.27
C VAL A 84 -14.86 8.25 21.90
N VAL A 85 -15.44 7.07 22.06
CA VAL A 85 -14.82 5.80 21.70
C VAL A 85 -14.83 5.74 20.18
N PHE A 86 -13.74 6.19 19.57
CA PHE A 86 -13.47 5.91 18.16
C PHE A 86 -13.25 4.40 18.02
N SER A 87 -14.30 3.68 17.63
CA SER A 87 -14.20 2.28 17.22
C SER A 87 -13.67 2.24 15.80
N PHE A 88 -12.42 1.82 15.64
CA PHE A 88 -11.89 1.47 14.33
C PHE A 88 -12.50 0.12 13.94
N GLN A 89 -13.25 0.12 12.84
CA GLN A 89 -13.73 -1.12 12.25
C GLN A 89 -12.58 -1.86 11.57
N PRO A 90 -12.56 -3.20 11.60
CA PRO A 90 -11.57 -3.97 10.86
C PRO A 90 -11.59 -3.64 9.36
N VAL A 91 -10.41 -3.52 8.76
CA VAL A 91 -10.26 -3.22 7.34
C VAL A 91 -10.26 -4.53 6.53
N PRO A 92 -11.04 -4.66 5.45
CA PRO A 92 -11.05 -5.87 4.62
C PRO A 92 -9.76 -5.99 3.81
N VAL A 93 -8.90 -6.94 4.14
CA VAL A 93 -7.56 -7.04 3.53
C VAL A 93 -7.63 -7.41 2.04
N ASN A 94 -8.62 -8.20 1.65
CA ASN A 94 -8.79 -8.71 0.29
C ASN A 94 -9.32 -7.65 -0.69
N HIS A 95 -10.00 -6.63 -0.17
CA HIS A 95 -10.68 -5.63 -0.99
C HIS A 95 -10.23 -4.18 -0.74
N ALA A 96 -9.52 -3.92 0.37
CA ALA A 96 -9.09 -2.58 0.71
C ALA A 96 -8.19 -1.95 -0.36
N SER A 97 -8.34 -0.63 -0.52
CA SER A 97 -7.45 0.18 -1.34
C SER A 97 -6.13 0.44 -0.61
N ASP A 98 -5.09 0.83 -1.36
CA ASP A 98 -3.78 1.20 -0.83
C ASP A 98 -3.88 2.24 0.30
N ARG A 99 -4.69 3.30 0.10
CA ARG A 99 -4.89 4.33 1.12
C ARG A 99 -5.61 3.81 2.36
N LEU A 100 -6.59 2.92 2.19
CA LEU A 100 -7.32 2.35 3.32
C LEU A 100 -6.42 1.43 4.14
N LEU A 101 -5.60 0.60 3.50
CA LEU A 101 -4.61 -0.23 4.19
C LEU A 101 -3.64 0.62 5.03
N GLN A 102 -3.20 1.76 4.51
CA GLN A 102 -2.30 2.69 5.22
C GLN A 102 -2.94 3.37 6.44
N THR A 103 -4.26 3.32 6.61
CA THR A 103 -4.91 3.81 7.85
C THR A 103 -4.65 2.89 9.04
N VAL A 104 -4.26 1.63 8.77
CA VAL A 104 -3.91 0.67 9.82
C VAL A 104 -2.53 0.98 10.36
N LYS A 105 -2.45 1.18 11.67
CA LYS A 105 -1.19 1.48 12.35
C LYS A 105 -0.14 0.41 12.04
N GLY A 106 1.05 0.83 11.61
CA GLY A 106 2.14 -0.08 11.25
C GLY A 106 2.08 -0.61 9.80
N VAL A 107 1.06 -0.22 9.03
CA VAL A 107 1.00 -0.39 7.57
C VAL A 107 1.38 0.93 6.91
N GLY A 108 2.53 0.94 6.25
CA GLY A 108 2.99 2.08 5.46
C GLY A 108 2.81 1.83 3.96
N PRO A 109 3.20 2.80 3.10
CA PRO A 109 3.04 2.70 1.65
C PRO A 109 3.67 1.46 1.03
N SER A 110 4.85 1.05 1.51
CA SER A 110 5.51 -0.18 1.04
C SER A 110 4.67 -1.40 1.35
N LEU A 111 4.29 -1.58 2.62
CA LEU A 111 3.56 -2.77 3.05
C LEU A 111 2.15 -2.84 2.43
N ALA A 112 1.46 -1.71 2.30
CA ALA A 112 0.18 -1.65 1.61
C ALA A 112 0.29 -2.14 0.16
N ARG A 113 1.34 -1.70 -0.54
CA ARG A 113 1.64 -2.15 -1.90
C ARG A 113 1.98 -3.63 -1.96
N ASP A 114 2.74 -4.14 -1.00
CA ASP A 114 3.10 -5.55 -0.93
C ASP A 114 1.88 -6.44 -0.65
N ILE A 115 0.93 -6.00 0.19
CA ILE A 115 -0.36 -6.68 0.42
C ILE A 115 -1.17 -6.77 -0.87
N ILE A 116 -1.27 -5.67 -1.63
CA ILE A 116 -1.98 -5.65 -2.91
C ILE A 116 -1.30 -6.58 -3.92
N THR A 117 0.02 -6.50 -4.01
CA THR A 117 0.82 -7.35 -4.91
C THR A 117 0.64 -8.83 -4.56
N TYR A 118 0.63 -9.17 -3.27
CA TYR A 118 0.40 -10.53 -2.82
C TYR A 118 -0.96 -11.06 -3.31
N ARG A 119 -2.05 -10.30 -3.12
CA ARG A 119 -3.37 -10.78 -3.54
C ARG A 119 -3.55 -10.87 -5.05
N GLU A 120 -2.81 -10.08 -5.81
CA GLU A 120 -2.77 -10.16 -7.27
C GLU A 120 -2.02 -11.40 -7.78
N LEU A 121 -1.00 -11.86 -7.04
CA LEU A 121 -0.14 -12.97 -7.45
C LEU A 121 -0.58 -14.33 -6.88
N TYR A 122 -1.01 -14.35 -5.62
CA TYR A 122 -1.30 -15.57 -4.86
C TYR A 122 -2.81 -15.75 -4.58
N GLY A 123 -3.62 -14.73 -4.82
CA GLY A 123 -5.05 -14.72 -4.50
C GLY A 123 -5.37 -14.16 -3.12
N ALA A 124 -6.63 -14.28 -2.71
CA ALA A 124 -7.10 -13.73 -1.44
C ALA A 124 -6.34 -14.29 -0.23
N PHE A 125 -6.21 -13.49 0.82
CA PHE A 125 -5.72 -13.95 2.11
C PHE A 125 -6.81 -14.76 2.81
N ASP A 126 -6.55 -16.04 3.05
CA ASP A 126 -7.44 -16.92 3.81
C ASP A 126 -7.31 -16.71 5.33
N SER A 127 -6.14 -16.26 5.79
CA SER A 127 -5.85 -16.14 7.21
C SER A 127 -4.74 -15.14 7.53
N ALA A 128 -4.59 -14.83 8.82
CA ALA A 128 -3.55 -13.94 9.30
C ALA A 128 -2.14 -14.52 9.13
N GLU A 129 -1.98 -15.84 9.07
CA GLU A 129 -0.70 -16.49 8.83
C GLU A 129 -0.16 -16.18 7.44
N ALA A 130 -1.04 -16.05 6.44
CA ALA A 130 -0.65 -15.68 5.08
C ALA A 130 0.01 -14.29 5.02
N LEU A 131 -0.31 -13.37 5.95
CA LEU A 131 0.37 -12.07 6.04
C LEU A 131 1.87 -12.18 6.35
N GLN A 132 2.33 -13.28 6.96
CA GLN A 132 3.75 -13.49 7.29
C GLN A 132 4.62 -13.76 6.06
N THR A 133 4.00 -14.12 4.94
CA THR A 133 4.72 -14.31 3.66
C THR A 133 5.21 -12.97 3.09
N ILE A 134 4.62 -11.86 3.54
CA ILE A 134 4.95 -10.52 3.08
C ILE A 134 6.24 -10.04 3.75
N PRO A 135 7.24 -9.58 2.98
CA PRO A 135 8.47 -9.02 3.54
C PRO A 135 8.21 -7.93 4.58
N GLY A 136 8.87 -8.03 5.74
CA GLY A 136 8.70 -7.05 6.83
C GLY A 136 7.48 -7.28 7.73
N VAL A 137 6.72 -8.37 7.52
CA VAL A 137 5.67 -8.82 8.44
C VAL A 137 6.13 -10.06 9.20
N GLY A 138 6.75 -9.85 10.35
CA GLY A 138 7.05 -10.95 11.28
C GLY A 138 5.84 -11.39 12.09
N GLU A 139 5.94 -12.53 12.79
CA GLU A 139 4.86 -13.13 13.59
C GLU A 139 4.15 -12.13 14.51
N LYS A 140 4.90 -11.32 15.26
CA LYS A 140 4.34 -10.30 16.16
C LYS A 140 3.49 -9.28 15.40
N LYS A 141 3.95 -8.87 14.22
CA LYS A 141 3.26 -7.88 13.39
C LYS A 141 2.04 -8.50 12.72
N ALA A 142 2.14 -9.73 12.21
CA ALA A 142 1.01 -10.46 11.65
C ALA A 142 -0.12 -10.63 12.68
N ARG A 143 0.22 -11.07 13.90
CA ARG A 143 -0.76 -11.18 15.00
C ARG A 143 -1.43 -9.85 15.33
N TYR A 144 -0.68 -8.75 15.35
CA TYR A 144 -1.25 -7.42 15.56
C TYR A 144 -2.20 -7.02 14.40
N LEU A 145 -1.77 -7.18 13.15
CA LEU A 145 -2.56 -6.85 11.98
C LEU A 145 -3.83 -7.71 11.87
N ALA A 146 -3.79 -8.96 12.33
CA ALA A 146 -4.96 -9.83 12.42
C ALA A 146 -6.09 -9.23 13.27
N THR A 147 -5.77 -8.38 14.25
CA THR A 147 -6.79 -7.68 15.06
C THR A 147 -7.40 -6.47 14.36
N GLN A 148 -6.75 -6.00 13.28
CA GLN A 148 -7.14 -4.81 12.53
C GLN A 148 -7.76 -5.14 11.18
N PHE A 149 -7.65 -6.39 10.72
CA PHE A 149 -8.11 -6.82 9.41
C PHE A 149 -9.25 -7.83 9.50
N THR A 150 -10.06 -7.87 8.45
CA THR A 150 -10.98 -8.97 8.17
C THR A 150 -10.54 -9.68 6.88
N PHE A 151 -10.80 -10.98 6.83
CA PHE A 151 -10.42 -11.91 5.76
C PHE A 151 -11.73 -12.42 5.14
N ASP A 152 -12.31 -11.58 4.28
CA ASP A 152 -13.58 -11.77 3.59
C ASP A 152 -13.40 -12.23 2.14
#